data_AF-A0A938HIQ4-F1
#
_entry.id   AF-A0A938HIQ4-F1
#
_cell.length_a   1.000
_cell.length_b   1.000
_cell.length_c   1.000
_cell.angle_alpha   90.00
_cell.angle_beta   90.00
_cell.angle_gamma   90.00
#
_symmetry.space_group_name_H-M   'P 1'
#
loop_
_entity.id
_entity.type
_entity.pdbx_description
1 polymer ?
#
loop_
_entity_poly.entity_id
_entity_poly.type
_entity_poly.pdbx_seq_one_letter_code
_entity_poly.pdbx_strand_id
1 'polypeptide(L)' 'WSRSRGKLWRKGESSGQEQKLIEMRVDCDGDTLLLLVDQTGVACHTGRRNCFFTAIRGGKPVEIAKPLVDPKSLYKD' A
#
# COMPACT_ATOMS: atom_id res chain seq x y z
N TRP A 1 -5.54 -2.93 -11.14
CA TRP A 1 -6.37 -4.14 -11.29
C TRP A 1 -6.31 -4.96 -10.01
N SER A 2 -7.45 -5.30 -9.42
CA SER A 2 -7.50 -6.25 -8.32
C SER A 2 -7.69 -7.66 -8.88
N ARG A 3 -6.71 -8.55 -8.66
CA ARG A 3 -6.78 -9.93 -9.14
C ARG A 3 -7.96 -10.70 -8.52
N SER A 4 -8.25 -10.50 -7.24
CA SER A 4 -9.35 -11.17 -6.55
C SER A 4 -10.73 -10.65 -6.94
N ARG A 5 -10.84 -9.34 -7.26
CA ARG A 5 -12.11 -8.74 -7.70
C ARG A 5 -12.33 -8.82 -9.22
N GLY A 6 -11.30 -9.17 -10.00
CA GLY A 6 -11.37 -9.23 -11.46
C GLY A 6 -11.75 -7.89 -12.11
N LYS A 7 -11.36 -6.76 -11.51
CA LYS A 7 -11.70 -5.42 -12.04
C LYS A 7 -10.67 -4.35 -11.67
N LEU A 8 -10.73 -3.20 -12.36
CA LEU A 8 -10.04 -1.99 -11.94
C LEU A 8 -10.55 -1.54 -10.56
N TRP A 9 -9.63 -1.02 -9.76
CA TRP A 9 -9.87 -0.58 -8.39
C TRP A 9 -8.96 0.61 -8.13
N ARG A 10 -9.50 1.70 -7.59
CA ARG A 10 -8.72 2.89 -7.29
C ARG A 10 -8.19 2.82 -5.86
N LYS A 11 -6.87 2.98 -5.68
CA LYS A 11 -6.26 2.96 -4.34
C LYS A 11 -6.90 4.02 -3.45
N GLY A 12 -7.55 3.56 -2.39
CA GLY A 12 -8.21 4.43 -1.43
C GLY A 12 -9.71 4.60 -1.63
N GLU A 13 -10.33 4.06 -2.71
CA GLU A 13 -11.74 4.35 -3.06
C GLU A 13 -12.76 4.14 -1.92
N SER A 14 -12.51 3.18 -1.01
CA SER A 14 -13.39 2.91 0.14
C SER A 14 -12.88 3.50 1.47
N SER A 15 -11.60 3.89 1.54
CA SER A 15 -10.94 4.27 2.81
C SER A 15 -10.49 5.73 2.88
N GLY A 16 -10.55 6.46 1.76
CA GLY A 16 -9.93 7.78 1.61
C GLY A 16 -8.40 7.79 1.61
N GLN A 17 -7.75 6.63 1.78
CA GLN A 17 -6.28 6.49 1.83
C GLN A 17 -5.67 6.45 0.42
N GLU A 18 -5.81 7.55 -0.30
CA GLU A 18 -5.45 7.68 -1.72
C GLU A 18 -3.95 7.85 -1.97
N GLN A 19 -3.53 7.55 -3.19
CA GLN A 19 -2.19 7.78 -3.70
C GLN A 19 -2.25 8.77 -4.87
N LYS A 20 -1.69 9.97 -4.68
CA LYS A 20 -1.54 10.95 -5.76
C LYS A 20 -0.25 10.65 -6.52
N LEU A 21 -0.36 10.37 -7.81
CA LEU A 21 0.80 10.12 -8.67
C LEU A 21 1.65 11.39 -8.78
N ILE A 22 2.96 11.25 -8.57
CA ILE A 22 3.97 12.31 -8.77
C ILE A 22 4.79 12.01 -10.02
N GLU A 23 5.26 10.77 -10.16
CA GLU A 23 6.09 10.34 -11.29
C GLU A 23 5.84 8.85 -11.59
N MET A 24 5.89 8.47 -12.86
CA MET A 24 5.84 7.08 -13.30
C MET A 24 7.10 6.77 -14.10
N ARG A 25 7.83 5.75 -13.67
CA ARG A 25 9.01 5.23 -14.35
C ARG A 25 8.71 3.84 -14.90
N VAL A 26 9.38 3.50 -15.99
CA VAL A 26 9.31 2.20 -16.66
C VAL A 26 10.69 1.56 -16.53
N ASP A 27 10.74 0.24 -16.36
CA ASP A 27 11.99 -0.51 -16.36
C ASP A 27 12.56 -0.72 -17.78
N CYS A 28 13.64 -1.49 -17.90
CA CYS A 28 14.43 -1.56 -19.13
C CYS A 28 13.76 -2.33 -20.28
N ASP A 29 12.92 -3.31 -19.97
CA ASP A 29 12.17 -4.15 -20.92
C ASP A 29 10.67 -3.83 -20.96
N GLY A 30 10.19 -2.94 -20.07
CA GLY A 30 8.87 -2.34 -20.17
C GLY A 30 7.76 -3.17 -19.52
N ASP A 31 8.10 -4.11 -18.64
CA ASP A 31 7.14 -4.98 -17.97
C ASP A 31 6.82 -4.54 -16.53
N THR A 32 7.61 -3.62 -15.97
CA THR A 32 7.42 -3.12 -14.60
C THR A 32 7.35 -1.59 -14.55
N LEU A 33 6.40 -1.10 -13.74
CA LEU A 33 6.25 0.33 -13.45
C LEU A 33 6.69 0.63 -12.00
N LEU A 34 7.48 1.69 -11.82
CA LEU A 34 7.75 2.30 -10.53
C LEU A 34 6.98 3.61 -10.41
N LEU A 35 6.04 3.67 -9.47
CA LEU A 35 5.23 4.85 -9.21
C LEU A 35 5.75 5.59 -7.97
N LEU A 36 6.18 6.82 -8.16
CA LEU A 36 6.41 7.76 -7.05
C LEU A 36 5.07 8.42 -6.75
N VAL A 37 4.62 8.28 -5.51
CA VAL A 37 3.30 8.75 -5.08
C VAL A 37 3.39 9.53 -3.79
N ASP A 38 2.53 10.53 -3.66
CA ASP A 38 2.20 11.13 -2.38
C ASP A 38 1.01 10.36 -1.76
N GLN A 39 1.27 9.70 -0.63
CA GLN A 39 0.32 8.83 0.05
C GLN A 39 -0.41 9.60 1.13
N THR A 40 -1.73 9.72 0.97
CA THR A 40 -2.64 10.20 2.02
C THR A 40 -2.75 9.13 3.11
N GLY A 41 -2.41 9.49 4.35
CA GLY A 41 -2.43 8.60 5.52
C GLY A 41 -1.65 7.29 5.34
N VAL A 42 -2.30 6.13 5.48
CA VAL A 42 -1.68 4.80 5.50
C VAL A 42 -1.95 4.00 4.23
N ALA A 43 -0.92 3.39 3.63
CA ALA A 43 -1.12 2.59 2.42
C ALA A 43 -1.76 1.22 2.72
N CYS A 44 -1.48 0.64 3.90
CA CYS A 44 -1.90 -0.70 4.26
C CYS A 44 -3.22 -0.71 5.04
N HIS A 45 -4.09 -1.66 4.74
CA HIS A 45 -5.36 -1.88 5.45
C HIS A 45 -5.17 -2.30 6.92
N THR A 46 -3.94 -2.64 7.33
CA THR A 46 -3.59 -2.93 8.74
C THR A 46 -3.24 -1.67 9.54
N GLY A 47 -3.52 -0.47 9.00
CA GLY A 47 -3.24 0.79 9.68
C GLY A 47 -1.78 1.23 9.61
N ARG A 48 -0.94 0.59 8.80
CA ARG A 48 0.51 0.85 8.70
C ARG A 48 0.86 1.64 7.43
N ARG A 49 1.92 2.45 7.48
CA ARG A 49 2.34 3.33 6.36
C ARG A 49 2.55 2.58 5.06
N ASN A 50 3.12 1.39 5.10
CA ASN A 50 3.34 0.52 3.95
C ASN A 50 3.03 -0.94 4.35
N CYS A 51 2.92 -1.84 3.35
CA CYS A 51 2.67 -3.27 3.58
C CYS A 51 3.92 -4.04 4.05
N PHE A 52 5.12 -3.49 3.86
CA PHE A 52 6.40 -4.10 4.19
C PHE A 52 6.81 -3.81 5.63
N PHE A 53 5.90 -4.10 6.57
CA PHE A 53 6.10 -3.88 8.00
C PHE A 53 6.71 -5.08 8.73
N THR A 54 7.03 -6.15 8.00
CA THR A 54 7.71 -7.35 8.52
C THR A 54 8.99 -7.56 7.72
N ALA A 55 10.12 -7.66 8.41
CA ALA A 55 11.43 -7.95 7.82
C ALA A 55 11.92 -9.33 8.29
N ILE A 56 12.75 -9.98 7.47
CA ILE A 56 13.48 -11.17 7.91
C ILE A 56 14.76 -10.72 8.62
N ARG A 57 14.91 -11.07 9.90
CA ARG A 57 16.11 -10.79 10.71
C ARG A 57 16.52 -12.07 11.44
N GLY A 58 17.78 -12.47 11.26
CA GLY A 58 18.27 -13.74 11.82
C GLY A 58 17.46 -14.95 11.36
N GLY A 59 17.01 -14.95 10.10
CA GLY A 59 16.19 -16.03 9.53
C GLY A 59 14.74 -16.08 10.02
N LYS A 60 14.27 -15.09 10.79
CA LYS A 60 12.91 -15.06 11.34
C LYS A 60 12.17 -13.79 10.92
N PRO A 61 10.83 -13.85 10.72
CA PRO A 61 10.02 -12.66 10.52
C PRO A 61 9.96 -11.84 11.81
N VAL A 62 10.21 -10.54 11.68
CA VAL A 62 10.16 -9.56 12.77
C VAL A 62 9.33 -8.38 12.30
N GLU A 63 8.31 -8.00 13.08
CA GLU A 63 7.58 -6.75 12.84
C GLU A 63 8.50 -5.55 13.10
N ILE A 64 8.65 -4.69 12.10
CA ILE A 64 9.52 -3.51 12.12
C ILE A 64 8.74 -2.19 12.13
N ALA A 65 7.41 -2.23 12.01
CA ALA A 65 6.57 -1.05 12.08
C ALA A 65 5.23 -1.36 12.77
N LYS A 66 4.79 -0.47 13.66
CA LYS A 66 3.48 -0.52 14.33
C LYS A 66 2.40 0.16 13.49
N PRO A 67 1.11 -0.19 13.68
CA PRO A 67 0.00 0.60 13.14
C PRO A 67 0.10 2.06 13.57
N LEU A 68 -0.13 2.97 12.63
CA LEU A 68 -0.24 4.41 12.85
C LEU A 68 -1.68 4.82 13.13
N VAL A 69 -2.65 4.03 12.66
CA VAL A 69 -4.09 4.22 12.88
C VAL A 69 -4.74 2.86 13.15
N ASP A 70 -5.91 2.86 13.78
CA ASP A 70 -6.70 1.64 13.96
C ASP A 70 -7.23 1.15 12.59
N PRO A 71 -6.97 -0.10 12.18
CA PRO A 71 -7.54 -0.68 10.97
C PRO A 71 -9.07 -0.51 10.86
N LYS A 72 -9.79 -0.58 11.99
CA LYS A 72 -11.25 -0.45 12.02
C LYS A 72 -11.71 0.96 11.67
N SER A 73 -10.89 1.98 11.91
CA SER A 73 -11.25 3.36 11.55
C SER A 73 -11.06 3.67 10.06
N LEU A 74 -10.46 2.76 9.28
CA LEU A 74 -10.20 2.97 7.86
C LEU A 74 -11.43 2.76 6.98
N TYR A 75 -12.41 2.01 7.46
CA TYR A 75 -13.61 1.67 6.71
C TYR A 75 -14.80 2.11 7.56
N LYS A 76 -15.62 2.98 7.01
CA LYS A 76 -16.94 3.24 7.56
C LYS A 76 -17.86 2.15 6.99
N ASP A 77 -18.63 1.51 7.86
CA ASP A 77 -19.73 0.64 7.43
C ASP A 77 -20.75 1.42 6.58
#